data_AF-A0A416JQT5-F1
#
_entry.id   AF-A0A416JQT5-F1
#
_cell.length_a   1.000
_cell.length_b   1.000
_cell.length_c   1.000
_cell.angle_alpha   90.00
_cell.angle_beta   90.00
_cell.angle_gamma   90.00
#
_symmetry.space_group_name_H-M   'P 1'
#
loop_
_entity.id
_entity.type
_entity.pdbx_description
1 polymer ?
#
loop_
_entity_poly.entity_id
_entity_poly.type
_entity_poly.pdbx_seq_one_letter_code
_entity_poly.pdbx_strand_id
1 'polypeptide(L)'
;MNIETKVCKKCGRELPVTKYKKIYGKNWATTCNDCVVAARMKTCYENGLKLYQLDESMWITRKYKKINQSQTLRKSASGIDHIARDEKFVRLLDYKDSWVSNYGRIIVKDQDNYVLAKGSYSKADKEMYYTLQRNVYIKGKKEWGYKKERVSAGSLVVKMFIVNYDMKSNTMIWHENNDRKDNYYKHLYPVTELQYGTIKDLYDKNGTVTEDQIMAIVNAVEYKAESWNPWYFRRSYEGIGYLGTGDVDCTSDSYIRWFNMIQRCYNRNVQRMKPYYKGKTVCEEWHNYQNFKIWYDEHFIPGSKVDLDKDLLCKKSNTYGPETCVFITHFLNTVFEDRGMKTKIAKTDDGKFTVSVTILNKKVDLGTFESEEGAKKGLIDGKIQYINDLAEKCKGKVPDCVYDGMKNWNVAAAS
;
A
#
# COMPACT_ATOMS: atom_id res chain seq x y z
N MET A 1 -29.62 -29.23 28.48
CA MET A 1 -29.92 -27.84 28.91
C MET A 1 -31.06 -27.34 28.06
N ASN A 2 -32.19 -26.95 28.66
CA ASN A 2 -33.25 -26.26 27.92
C ASN A 2 -32.75 -24.86 27.54
N ILE A 3 -32.63 -24.59 26.25
CA ILE A 3 -32.26 -23.27 25.75
C ILE A 3 -33.53 -22.42 25.77
N GLU A 4 -33.56 -21.39 26.63
CA GLU A 4 -34.68 -20.44 26.68
C GLU A 4 -34.78 -19.69 25.33
N THR A 5 -35.94 -19.80 24.68
CA THR A 5 -36.22 -19.24 23.35
C THR A 5 -37.31 -18.17 23.41
N LYS A 6 -37.31 -17.27 22.43
CA LYS A 6 -38.31 -16.21 22.26
C LYS A 6 -38.55 -15.92 20.78
N VAL A 7 -39.80 -15.61 20.43
CA VAL A 7 -40.20 -15.16 19.09
C VAL A 7 -39.89 -13.67 18.87
N CYS A 8 -39.19 -13.36 17.78
CA CYS A 8 -38.86 -11.99 17.42
C CYS A 8 -40.09 -11.26 16.87
N LYS A 9 -40.47 -10.10 17.44
CA LYS A 9 -41.62 -9.31 16.96
C LYS A 9 -41.50 -8.80 15.52
N LYS A 10 -40.28 -8.71 14.97
CA LYS A 10 -40.04 -8.17 13.63
C LYS A 10 -39.96 -9.23 12.54
N CYS A 11 -39.32 -10.38 12.80
CA CYS A 11 -39.15 -11.42 11.78
C CYS A 11 -39.93 -12.71 12.07
N GLY A 12 -40.62 -12.81 13.21
CA GLY A 12 -41.41 -14.00 13.57
C GLY A 12 -40.59 -15.26 13.91
N ARG A 13 -39.26 -15.23 13.75
CA ARG A 13 -38.38 -16.37 14.07
C ARG A 13 -38.32 -16.62 15.58
N GLU A 14 -38.41 -17.89 15.97
CA GLU A 14 -38.08 -18.34 17.33
C GLU A 14 -36.56 -18.49 17.45
N LEU A 15 -35.95 -17.81 18.43
CA LEU A 15 -34.50 -17.74 18.60
C LEU A 15 -34.13 -17.83 20.09
N PRO A 16 -32.93 -18.31 20.44
CA PRO A 16 -32.42 -18.24 21.80
C PRO A 16 -32.43 -16.81 22.34
N VAL A 17 -32.74 -16.63 23.64
CA VAL A 17 -32.78 -15.29 24.27
C VAL A 17 -31.45 -14.52 24.17
N THR A 18 -30.32 -15.22 24.02
CA THR A 18 -28.99 -14.64 23.78
C THR A 18 -28.88 -13.87 22.46
N LYS A 19 -29.80 -14.09 21.51
CA LYS A 19 -29.92 -13.34 20.25
C LYS A 19 -30.66 -12.00 20.42
N TYR A 20 -30.98 -11.59 21.64
CA TYR A 20 -31.64 -10.32 21.96
C TYR A 20 -30.75 -9.48 22.89
N LYS A 21 -30.89 -8.16 22.84
CA LYS A 21 -30.23 -7.28 23.81
C LYS A 21 -30.87 -7.46 25.20
N LYS A 22 -30.06 -7.72 26.22
CA LYS A 22 -30.49 -7.74 27.62
C LYS A 22 -30.77 -6.30 28.08
N ILE A 23 -31.93 -6.06 28.68
CA ILE A 23 -32.33 -4.73 29.18
C ILE A 23 -32.00 -4.65 30.67
N TYR A 24 -32.76 -5.38 31.50
CA TYR A 24 -32.56 -5.45 32.95
C TYR A 24 -33.12 -6.76 33.50
N GLY A 25 -32.48 -7.33 34.52
CA GLY A 25 -32.91 -8.58 35.15
C GLY A 25 -33.04 -9.72 34.12
N LYS A 26 -34.22 -10.35 34.05
CA LYS A 26 -34.58 -11.40 33.08
C LYS A 26 -35.23 -10.84 31.79
N ASN A 27 -35.33 -9.52 31.63
CA ASN A 27 -35.99 -8.91 30.49
C ASN A 27 -35.06 -8.74 29.29
N TRP A 28 -35.50 -9.30 28.17
CA TRP A 28 -34.84 -9.21 26.86
C TRP A 28 -35.65 -8.36 25.90
N ALA A 29 -34.97 -7.67 24.99
CA ALA A 29 -35.61 -6.93 23.91
C ALA A 29 -36.65 -7.78 23.14
N THR A 30 -37.59 -7.13 22.48
CA THR A 30 -38.65 -7.79 21.69
C THR A 30 -38.23 -8.07 20.25
N THR A 31 -37.18 -7.42 19.79
CA THR A 31 -36.60 -7.57 18.44
C THR A 31 -35.22 -8.19 18.57
N CYS A 32 -34.95 -9.23 17.77
CA CYS A 32 -33.64 -9.89 17.79
C CYS A 32 -32.54 -8.98 17.22
N ASN A 33 -31.29 -9.25 17.60
CA ASN A 33 -30.13 -8.45 17.22
C ASN A 33 -29.98 -8.35 15.70
N ASP A 34 -30.22 -9.43 14.95
CA ASP A 34 -30.17 -9.43 13.48
C ASP A 34 -31.14 -8.39 12.89
N CYS A 35 -32.37 -8.35 13.40
CA CYS A 35 -33.41 -7.44 12.95
C CYS A 35 -33.10 -5.97 13.28
N VAL A 36 -32.42 -5.73 14.41
CA VAL A 36 -31.92 -4.40 14.81
C VAL A 36 -30.77 -3.97 13.91
N VAL A 37 -29.80 -4.86 13.68
CA VAL A 37 -28.66 -4.61 12.79
C VAL A 37 -29.14 -4.32 11.37
N ALA A 38 -30.05 -5.14 10.82
CA ALA A 38 -30.62 -4.92 9.49
C ALA A 38 -31.32 -3.56 9.35
N ALA A 39 -32.09 -3.14 10.38
CA ALA A 39 -32.73 -1.82 10.37
C ALA A 39 -31.69 -0.69 10.35
N ARG A 40 -30.67 -0.80 11.20
CA ARG A 40 -29.57 0.17 11.25
C ARG A 40 -28.82 0.23 9.92
N MET A 41 -28.52 -0.92 9.31
CA MET A 41 -27.83 -0.99 8.02
C MET A 41 -28.64 -0.34 6.91
N LYS A 42 -29.96 -0.53 6.89
CA LYS A 42 -30.86 0.18 5.96
C LYS A 42 -30.76 1.70 6.13
N THR A 43 -30.88 2.21 7.35
CA THR A 43 -30.74 3.65 7.63
C THR A 43 -29.36 4.18 7.26
N CYS A 44 -28.29 3.44 7.57
CA CYS A 44 -26.92 3.79 7.19
C CYS A 44 -26.77 3.88 5.66
N TYR A 45 -27.33 2.92 4.92
CA TYR A 45 -27.33 2.91 3.47
C TYR A 45 -28.07 4.11 2.88
N GLU A 46 -29.30 4.37 3.34
CA GLU A 46 -30.11 5.53 2.89
C GLU A 46 -29.41 6.87 3.16
N ASN A 47 -28.81 7.04 4.34
CA ASN A 47 -28.03 8.23 4.66
C ASN A 47 -26.75 8.31 3.82
N GLY A 48 -26.09 7.18 3.58
CA GLY A 48 -24.91 7.09 2.72
C GLY A 48 -25.23 7.47 1.28
N LEU A 49 -26.37 7.05 0.74
CA LEU A 49 -26.82 7.44 -0.61
C LEU A 49 -27.05 8.94 -0.73
N LYS A 50 -27.75 9.55 0.24
CA LYS A 50 -27.94 11.00 0.28
C LYS A 50 -26.61 11.74 0.29
N LEU A 51 -25.67 11.28 1.12
CA LEU A 51 -24.31 11.83 1.17
C LEU A 51 -23.59 11.67 -0.18
N TYR A 52 -23.62 10.47 -0.77
CA TYR A 52 -22.97 10.19 -2.05
C TYR A 52 -23.50 11.04 -3.19
N GLN A 53 -24.78 11.41 -3.17
CA GLN A 53 -25.39 12.30 -4.18
C GLN A 53 -25.03 13.78 -4.00
N LEU A 54 -24.68 14.19 -2.77
CA LEU A 54 -24.41 15.60 -2.42
C LEU A 54 -22.92 15.92 -2.35
N ASP A 55 -22.08 14.93 -2.05
CA ASP A 55 -20.64 15.08 -1.84
C ASP A 55 -19.86 14.40 -2.97
N GLU A 56 -19.53 15.18 -4.00
CA GLU A 56 -18.72 14.75 -5.14
C GLU A 56 -17.33 14.22 -4.72
N SER A 57 -16.83 14.55 -3.52
CA SER A 57 -15.55 14.02 -3.02
C SER A 57 -15.61 12.51 -2.73
N MET A 58 -16.83 11.95 -2.63
CA MET A 58 -17.04 10.51 -2.54
C MET A 58 -16.98 9.81 -3.90
N TRP A 59 -17.04 10.55 -5.01
CA TRP A 59 -16.97 9.98 -6.35
C TRP A 59 -15.53 9.62 -6.72
N ILE A 60 -15.41 8.54 -7.50
CA ILE A 60 -14.15 8.12 -8.07
C ILE A 60 -13.78 9.12 -9.16
N THR A 61 -12.57 9.66 -9.09
CA THR A 61 -12.03 10.58 -10.08
C THR A 61 -10.88 9.93 -10.84
N ARG A 62 -10.66 10.36 -12.08
CA ARG A 62 -9.55 9.85 -12.88
C ARG A 62 -8.23 10.45 -12.38
N LYS A 63 -7.43 9.65 -11.67
CA LYS A 63 -6.13 10.08 -11.13
C LYS A 63 -5.02 9.08 -11.37
N TYR A 64 -3.81 9.61 -11.45
CA TYR A 64 -2.58 8.85 -11.70
C TYR A 64 -1.61 9.01 -10.54
N LYS A 65 -0.85 7.95 -10.26
CA LYS A 65 0.11 7.93 -9.16
C LYS A 65 1.26 8.89 -9.42
N LYS A 66 1.68 9.59 -8.36
CA LYS A 66 2.92 10.38 -8.40
C LYS A 66 4.12 9.44 -8.35
N ILE A 67 4.79 9.28 -9.48
CA ILE A 67 5.96 8.41 -9.58
C ILE A 67 7.16 9.02 -8.87
N ASN A 68 7.76 8.23 -7.98
CA ASN A 68 8.97 8.60 -7.29
C ASN A 68 10.21 8.45 -8.19
N GLN A 69 10.94 9.55 -8.40
CA GLN A 69 12.13 9.56 -9.25
C GLN A 69 13.22 8.61 -8.77
N SER A 70 13.33 8.35 -7.46
CA SER A 70 14.32 7.40 -6.94
C SER A 70 14.02 5.94 -7.33
N GLN A 71 12.82 5.66 -7.82
CA GLN A 71 12.38 4.33 -8.25
C GLN A 71 12.27 4.21 -9.77
N THR A 72 12.59 5.26 -10.52
CA THR A 72 12.61 5.23 -11.98
C THR A 72 13.94 4.76 -12.52
N LEU A 73 13.93 3.83 -13.48
CA LEU A 73 15.11 3.41 -14.23
C LEU A 73 15.35 4.38 -15.39
N ARG A 74 16.54 4.99 -15.41
CA ARG A 74 16.93 5.93 -16.46
C ARG A 74 17.48 5.19 -17.68
N LYS A 75 17.20 5.69 -18.89
CA LYS A 75 17.81 5.22 -20.14
C LYS A 75 19.33 5.14 -20.05
N SER A 76 19.98 6.14 -19.45
CA SER A 76 21.44 6.16 -19.28
C SER A 76 22.00 5.01 -18.44
N ALA A 77 21.17 4.40 -17.59
CA ALA A 77 21.55 3.26 -16.76
C ALA A 77 21.23 1.92 -17.43
N SER A 78 20.09 1.82 -18.14
CA SER A 78 19.66 0.57 -18.76
C SER A 78 20.16 0.35 -20.18
N GLY A 79 20.47 1.42 -20.92
CA GLY A 79 20.74 1.37 -22.35
C GLY A 79 19.52 1.06 -23.23
N ILE A 80 18.33 0.88 -22.64
CA ILE A 80 17.11 0.50 -23.37
C ILE A 80 16.41 1.75 -23.89
N ASP A 81 16.16 1.77 -25.21
CA ASP A 81 15.42 2.85 -25.84
C ASP A 81 13.95 2.90 -25.41
N HIS A 82 13.49 4.12 -25.19
CA HIS A 82 12.09 4.39 -24.91
C HIS A 82 11.29 4.37 -26.22
N ILE A 83 10.07 3.83 -26.19
CA ILE A 83 9.14 3.83 -27.34
C ILE A 83 8.33 5.13 -27.44
N ALA A 84 8.31 5.92 -26.37
CA ALA A 84 7.63 7.20 -26.32
C ALA A 84 8.36 8.18 -25.41
N ARG A 85 8.16 9.48 -25.65
CA ARG A 85 8.80 10.56 -24.88
C ARG A 85 8.46 10.51 -23.39
N ASP A 86 7.23 10.12 -23.06
CA ASP A 86 6.72 10.06 -21.69
C ASP A 86 6.92 8.69 -21.03
N GLU A 87 7.59 7.73 -21.70
CA GLU A 87 7.81 6.41 -21.14
C GLU A 87 8.74 6.46 -19.92
N LYS A 88 8.30 5.81 -18.84
CA LYS A 88 9.01 5.71 -17.57
C LYS A 88 8.92 4.30 -17.04
N PHE A 89 10.07 3.69 -16.78
CA PHE A 89 10.18 2.39 -16.11
C PHE A 89 10.25 2.58 -14.60
N VAL A 90 9.29 2.01 -13.87
CA VAL A 90 9.16 2.11 -12.42
C VAL A 90 9.44 0.77 -11.77
N ARG A 91 10.22 0.79 -10.69
CA ARG A 91 10.67 -0.41 -9.97
C ARG A 91 9.48 -1.17 -9.39
N LEU A 92 9.47 -2.48 -9.60
CA LEU A 92 8.55 -3.42 -8.99
C LEU A 92 9.19 -3.98 -7.71
N LEU A 93 8.83 -3.43 -6.54
CA LEU A 93 9.46 -3.77 -5.26
C LEU A 93 9.31 -5.24 -4.86
N ASP A 94 8.20 -5.87 -5.28
CA ASP A 94 7.88 -7.25 -4.94
C ASP A 94 8.54 -8.26 -5.88
N TYR A 95 9.28 -7.80 -6.88
CA TYR A 95 9.88 -8.65 -7.91
C TYR A 95 11.38 -8.43 -8.00
N LYS A 96 12.10 -9.50 -8.31
CA LYS A 96 13.55 -9.46 -8.50
C LYS A 96 13.92 -8.51 -9.62
N ASP A 97 14.66 -7.45 -9.31
CA ASP A 97 15.30 -6.55 -10.26
C ASP A 97 14.47 -6.27 -11.52
N SER A 98 13.20 -5.88 -11.32
CA SER A 98 12.24 -5.71 -12.41
C SER A 98 11.64 -4.31 -12.41
N TRP A 99 11.37 -3.77 -13.60
CA TRP A 99 10.71 -2.48 -13.80
C TRP A 99 9.63 -2.60 -14.86
N VAL A 100 8.47 -1.99 -14.61
CA VAL A 100 7.37 -1.89 -15.58
C VAL A 100 7.28 -0.46 -16.11
N SER A 101 7.10 -0.32 -17.42
CA SER A 101 6.80 0.97 -18.03
C SER A 101 5.32 1.31 -17.94
N ASN A 102 4.99 2.59 -18.06
CA ASN A 102 3.62 3.06 -18.24
C ASN A 102 2.96 2.64 -19.57
N TYR A 103 3.64 1.83 -20.39
CA TYR A 103 3.16 1.18 -21.61
C TYR A 103 3.12 -0.35 -21.49
N GLY A 104 3.38 -0.90 -20.30
CA GLY A 104 3.33 -2.35 -20.05
C GLY A 104 4.58 -3.14 -20.49
N ARG A 105 5.63 -2.49 -21.04
CA ARG A 105 6.93 -3.15 -21.26
C ARG A 105 7.63 -3.40 -19.94
N ILE A 106 8.33 -4.53 -19.82
CA ILE A 106 9.10 -4.89 -18.61
C ILE A 106 10.58 -4.98 -18.94
N ILE A 107 11.40 -4.36 -18.08
CA ILE A 107 12.85 -4.56 -18.03
C ILE A 107 13.16 -5.43 -16.81
N VAL A 108 14.04 -6.40 -16.99
CA VAL A 108 14.65 -7.18 -15.90
C VAL A 108 16.15 -6.96 -15.92
N LYS A 109 16.78 -6.89 -14.74
CA LYS A 109 18.23 -6.94 -14.62
C LYS A 109 18.65 -8.41 -14.43
N ASP A 110 19.51 -8.89 -15.30
CA ASP A 110 20.18 -10.17 -15.16
C ASP A 110 21.68 -9.93 -14.98
N GLN A 111 22.20 -10.26 -13.80
CA GLN A 111 23.54 -9.89 -13.35
C GLN A 111 23.74 -8.37 -13.45
N ASP A 112 24.55 -7.90 -14.41
CA ASP A 112 24.83 -6.49 -14.65
C ASP A 112 24.16 -5.94 -15.92
N ASN A 113 23.41 -6.77 -16.64
CA ASN A 113 22.76 -6.38 -17.90
C ASN A 113 21.26 -6.14 -17.71
N TYR A 114 20.73 -5.10 -18.33
CA TYR A 114 19.30 -4.85 -18.42
C TYR A 114 18.76 -5.38 -19.74
N VAL A 115 17.68 -6.16 -19.69
CA VAL A 115 17.05 -6.73 -20.88
C VAL A 115 15.54 -6.52 -20.85
N LEU A 116 14.94 -6.32 -22.03
CA LEU A 116 13.49 -6.35 -22.17
C LEU A 116 12.99 -7.78 -22.00
N ALA A 117 12.10 -7.99 -21.03
CA ALA A 117 11.49 -9.28 -20.80
C ALA A 117 10.61 -9.66 -22.00
N LYS A 118 10.66 -10.93 -22.40
CA LYS A 118 9.77 -11.48 -23.41
C LYS A 118 8.46 -11.90 -22.76
N GLY A 119 7.38 -11.22 -23.11
CA GLY A 119 6.02 -11.58 -22.71
C GLY A 119 5.33 -12.46 -23.74
N SER A 120 4.11 -12.90 -23.43
CA SER A 120 3.26 -13.67 -24.34
C SER A 120 1.80 -13.25 -24.21
N TYR A 121 1.08 -13.22 -25.34
CA TYR A 121 -0.35 -12.94 -25.33
C TYR A 121 -1.14 -14.20 -24.93
N SER A 122 -2.05 -14.04 -23.97
CA SER A 122 -2.98 -15.09 -23.57
C SER A 122 -3.98 -15.38 -24.69
N LYS A 123 -4.29 -16.67 -24.93
CA LYS A 123 -5.32 -17.03 -25.91
C LYS A 123 -6.74 -16.72 -25.42
N ALA A 124 -6.95 -16.73 -24.10
CA ALA A 124 -8.26 -16.58 -23.46
C ALA A 124 -8.74 -15.12 -23.45
N ASP A 125 -7.92 -14.22 -22.91
CA ASP A 125 -8.26 -12.81 -22.70
C ASP A 125 -7.57 -11.84 -23.69
N LYS A 126 -6.63 -12.33 -24.51
CA LYS A 126 -5.82 -11.55 -25.47
C LYS A 126 -4.90 -10.49 -24.86
N GLU A 127 -4.69 -10.50 -23.55
CA GLU A 127 -3.78 -9.59 -22.84
C GLU A 127 -2.33 -10.10 -22.86
N MET A 128 -1.39 -9.17 -22.66
CA MET A 128 0.04 -9.46 -22.54
C MET A 128 0.37 -9.95 -21.12
N TYR A 129 1.07 -11.08 -21.01
CA TYR A 129 1.56 -11.64 -19.74
C TYR A 129 3.07 -11.81 -19.71
N TYR A 130 3.63 -11.61 -18.52
CA TYR A 130 5.04 -11.86 -18.20
C TYR A 130 5.15 -12.91 -17.10
N THR A 131 6.28 -13.63 -17.09
CA THR A 131 6.67 -14.50 -15.98
C THR A 131 7.82 -13.88 -15.23
N LEU A 132 7.59 -13.43 -14.00
CA LEU A 132 8.57 -12.73 -13.17
C LEU A 132 8.90 -13.54 -11.91
N GLN A 133 9.97 -13.16 -11.22
CA GLN A 133 10.38 -13.75 -9.95
C GLN A 133 9.87 -12.89 -8.79
N ARG A 134 8.74 -13.25 -8.18
CA ARG A 134 8.17 -12.54 -7.02
C ARG A 134 8.93 -12.93 -5.75
N ASN A 135 9.34 -11.94 -4.96
CA ASN A 135 9.94 -12.11 -3.65
C ASN A 135 8.84 -12.43 -2.64
N VAL A 136 8.93 -13.60 -2.01
CA VAL A 136 7.91 -14.13 -1.10
C VAL A 136 8.54 -14.78 0.12
N TYR A 137 7.85 -14.72 1.25
CA TYR A 137 8.27 -15.44 2.45
C TYR A 137 7.96 -16.94 2.35
N ILE A 138 8.99 -17.77 2.42
CA ILE A 138 8.90 -19.23 2.35
C ILE A 138 8.81 -19.79 3.78
N LYS A 139 7.58 -19.94 4.29
CA LYS A 139 7.29 -20.37 5.68
C LYS A 139 8.08 -21.61 6.13
N GLY A 140 8.23 -22.61 5.26
CA GLY A 140 8.94 -23.85 5.60
C GLY A 140 10.45 -23.64 5.86
N LYS A 141 11.05 -22.65 5.19
CA LYS A 141 12.47 -22.29 5.35
C LYS A 141 12.69 -21.11 6.30
N LYS A 142 11.62 -20.41 6.66
CA LYS A 142 11.61 -19.16 7.45
C LYS A 142 12.48 -18.05 6.83
N GLU A 143 12.57 -18.02 5.51
CA GLU A 143 13.38 -17.08 4.74
C GLU A 143 12.57 -16.48 3.58
N TRP A 144 12.99 -15.31 3.11
CA TRP A 144 12.53 -14.71 1.86
C TRP A 144 13.29 -15.34 0.69
N GLY A 145 12.54 -15.63 -0.38
CA GLY A 145 13.10 -16.18 -1.61
C GLY A 145 12.18 -15.86 -2.78
N TYR A 146 12.44 -16.51 -3.93
CA TYR A 146 11.74 -16.20 -5.16
C TYR A 146 10.82 -17.31 -5.63
N LYS A 147 9.64 -16.94 -6.11
CA LYS A 147 8.73 -17.83 -6.85
C LYS A 147 8.39 -17.22 -8.19
N LYS A 148 8.33 -18.06 -9.23
CA LYS A 148 7.83 -17.66 -10.54
C LYS A 148 6.35 -17.33 -10.43
N GLU A 149 5.97 -16.18 -10.96
CA GLU A 149 4.59 -15.72 -11.02
C GLU A 149 4.29 -15.21 -12.43
N ARG A 150 3.12 -15.62 -12.95
CA ARG A 150 2.59 -15.12 -14.22
C ARG A 150 1.67 -13.95 -13.92
N VAL A 151 1.95 -12.79 -14.51
CA VAL A 151 1.24 -11.52 -14.24
C VAL A 151 0.94 -10.78 -15.54
N SER A 152 -0.19 -10.09 -15.63
CA SER A 152 -0.52 -9.31 -16.84
C SER A 152 0.18 -7.95 -16.84
N ALA A 153 0.49 -7.45 -18.04
CA ALA A 153 1.05 -6.13 -18.23
C ALA A 153 0.10 -5.06 -17.67
N GLY A 154 -1.18 -5.15 -18.04
CA GLY A 154 -2.22 -4.23 -17.59
C GLY A 154 -2.35 -4.18 -16.08
N SER A 155 -2.30 -5.31 -15.37
CA SER A 155 -2.40 -5.32 -13.90
C SER A 155 -1.20 -4.62 -13.24
N LEU A 156 0.01 -4.78 -13.79
CA LEU A 156 1.19 -4.07 -13.30
C LEU A 156 1.10 -2.57 -13.61
N VAL A 157 0.60 -2.19 -14.78
CA VAL A 157 0.43 -0.78 -15.14
C VAL A 157 -0.61 -0.11 -14.24
N VAL A 158 -1.77 -0.74 -14.02
CA VAL A 158 -2.77 -0.26 -13.06
C VAL A 158 -2.15 -0.12 -11.68
N LYS A 159 -1.46 -1.16 -11.18
CA LYS A 159 -0.81 -1.15 -9.86
C LYS A 159 0.20 -0.01 -9.72
N MET A 160 0.96 0.33 -10.77
CA MET A 160 2.06 1.29 -10.64
C MET A 160 1.73 2.73 -11.04
N PHE A 161 0.71 2.95 -11.89
CA PHE A 161 0.48 4.26 -12.50
C PHE A 161 -0.92 4.85 -12.25
N ILE A 162 -1.89 4.05 -11.81
CA ILE A 162 -3.29 4.48 -11.67
C ILE A 162 -3.69 4.45 -10.20
N VAL A 163 -4.41 5.46 -9.72
CA VAL A 163 -5.01 5.44 -8.38
C VAL A 163 -6.29 4.60 -8.43
N ASN A 164 -6.25 3.40 -7.85
CA ASN A 164 -7.41 2.50 -7.79
C ASN A 164 -8.10 2.59 -6.42
N TYR A 165 -9.26 3.26 -6.36
CA TYR A 165 -9.98 3.53 -5.11
C TYR A 165 -10.69 2.32 -4.49
N ASP A 166 -10.94 1.26 -5.27
CA ASP A 166 -11.59 0.04 -4.81
C ASP A 166 -10.94 -1.20 -5.46
N MET A 167 -9.72 -1.51 -5.02
CA MET A 167 -8.93 -2.63 -5.54
C MET A 167 -9.59 -3.99 -5.27
N LYS A 168 -10.48 -4.08 -4.28
CA LYS A 168 -11.19 -5.31 -3.93
C LYS A 168 -12.26 -5.65 -4.98
N SER A 169 -13.00 -4.64 -5.42
CA SER A 169 -14.10 -4.82 -6.39
C SER A 169 -13.64 -4.72 -7.84
N ASN A 170 -12.60 -3.94 -8.12
CA ASN A 170 -12.09 -3.72 -9.47
C ASN A 170 -11.23 -4.89 -9.93
N THR A 171 -11.90 -5.94 -10.42
CA THR A 171 -11.30 -7.20 -10.88
C THR A 171 -11.03 -7.22 -12.39
N MET A 172 -11.55 -6.25 -13.14
CA MET A 172 -11.40 -6.15 -14.59
C MET A 172 -10.69 -4.85 -14.98
N ILE A 173 -10.12 -4.83 -16.18
CA ILE A 173 -9.51 -3.65 -16.79
C ILE A 173 -10.21 -3.41 -18.12
N TRP A 174 -10.86 -2.25 -18.25
CA TRP A 174 -11.30 -1.77 -19.56
C TRP A 174 -10.13 -1.11 -20.27
N HIS A 175 -9.88 -1.53 -21.51
CA HIS A 175 -8.89 -0.95 -22.40
C HIS A 175 -9.62 -0.05 -23.38
N GLU A 176 -9.14 1.19 -23.54
CA GLU A 176 -9.68 2.12 -24.51
C GLU A 176 -9.77 1.49 -25.91
N ASN A 177 -10.85 1.79 -26.63
CA ASN A 177 -11.17 1.20 -27.94
C ASN A 177 -11.25 -0.34 -27.94
N ASN A 178 -11.40 -0.96 -26.77
CA ASN A 178 -11.35 -2.42 -26.58
C ASN A 178 -10.05 -3.06 -27.09
N ASP A 179 -8.94 -2.30 -27.14
CA ASP A 179 -7.64 -2.81 -27.54
C ASP A 179 -6.89 -3.43 -26.36
N ARG A 180 -7.05 -4.74 -26.16
CA ARG A 180 -6.38 -5.53 -25.11
C ARG A 180 -4.85 -5.55 -25.20
N LYS A 181 -4.27 -5.08 -26.30
CA LYS A 181 -2.81 -4.97 -26.45
C LYS A 181 -2.28 -3.62 -25.99
N ASP A 182 -3.12 -2.60 -25.94
CA ASP A 182 -2.74 -1.28 -25.47
C ASP A 182 -2.69 -1.28 -23.94
N ASN A 183 -1.48 -1.12 -23.40
CA ASN A 183 -1.22 -1.06 -21.97
C ASN A 183 -0.73 0.32 -21.55
N TYR A 184 -1.00 1.36 -22.34
CA TYR A 184 -0.72 2.72 -21.93
C TYR A 184 -1.63 3.11 -20.76
N TYR A 185 -1.04 3.53 -19.64
CA TYR A 185 -1.74 3.72 -18.37
C TYR A 185 -2.97 4.65 -18.45
N LYS A 186 -2.99 5.62 -19.37
CA LYS A 186 -4.15 6.51 -19.54
C LYS A 186 -5.34 5.83 -20.21
N HIS A 187 -5.08 4.78 -20.98
CA HIS A 187 -6.09 4.01 -21.72
C HIS A 187 -6.65 2.83 -20.90
N LEU A 188 -6.20 2.66 -19.65
CA LEU A 188 -6.64 1.57 -18.77
C LEU A 188 -7.57 2.07 -17.66
N TYR A 189 -8.69 1.38 -17.46
CA TYR A 189 -9.69 1.70 -16.45
C TYR A 189 -9.93 0.47 -15.56
N PRO A 190 -9.44 0.45 -14.30
CA PRO A 190 -9.80 -0.59 -13.36
C PRO A 190 -11.28 -0.46 -12.99
N VAL A 191 -12.05 -1.51 -13.25
CA VAL A 191 -13.52 -1.51 -13.11
C VAL A 191 -14.00 -2.85 -12.56
N THR A 192 -15.23 -2.87 -12.05
CA THR A 192 -15.91 -4.12 -11.68
C THR A 192 -16.30 -4.91 -12.94
N GLU A 193 -16.64 -6.18 -12.79
CA GLU A 193 -17.14 -7.02 -13.88
C GLU A 193 -18.44 -6.45 -14.50
N LEU A 194 -19.37 -5.98 -13.68
CA LEU A 194 -20.63 -5.36 -14.14
C LEU A 194 -20.36 -4.07 -14.93
N GLN A 195 -19.46 -3.22 -14.44
CA GLN A 195 -19.05 -2.00 -15.14
C GLN A 195 -18.37 -2.32 -16.46
N TYR A 196 -17.48 -3.32 -16.49
CA TYR A 196 -16.82 -3.77 -17.71
C TYR A 196 -17.85 -4.21 -18.76
N GLY A 197 -18.82 -5.06 -18.38
CA GLY A 197 -19.90 -5.48 -19.28
C GLY A 197 -20.71 -4.31 -19.82
N THR A 198 -21.08 -3.37 -18.96
CA THR A 198 -21.84 -2.17 -19.33
C THR A 198 -21.08 -1.28 -20.32
N ILE A 199 -19.78 -1.06 -20.07
CA ILE A 199 -18.93 -0.28 -20.98
C ILE A 199 -18.77 -1.01 -22.32
N LYS A 200 -18.61 -2.33 -22.28
CA LYS A 200 -18.51 -3.16 -23.50
C LYS A 200 -19.78 -3.08 -24.34
N ASP A 201 -20.95 -3.19 -23.74
CA ASP A 201 -22.22 -3.10 -24.47
C ASP A 201 -22.40 -1.71 -25.11
N LEU A 202 -21.97 -0.65 -24.42
CA LEU A 202 -21.98 0.70 -24.97
C LEU A 202 -20.99 0.85 -26.14
N TYR A 203 -19.81 0.25 -26.03
CA TYR A 203 -18.82 0.19 -27.10
C TYR A 203 -19.34 -0.57 -28.31
N ASP A 204 -19.92 -1.76 -28.12
CA ASP A 204 -20.43 -2.60 -29.21
C ASP A 204 -21.56 -1.89 -29.98
N LYS A 205 -22.33 -1.02 -29.31
CA LYS A 205 -23.39 -0.21 -29.93
C LYS A 205 -22.86 1.02 -30.69
N ASN A 206 -21.86 1.71 -30.14
CA ASN A 206 -21.45 3.03 -30.62
C ASN A 206 -20.10 3.05 -31.34
N GLY A 207 -19.32 1.97 -31.26
CA GLY A 207 -17.94 1.86 -31.75
C GLY A 207 -16.89 2.57 -30.91
N THR A 208 -17.29 3.44 -29.97
CA THR A 208 -16.40 4.14 -29.04
C THR A 208 -17.13 4.48 -27.74
N VAL A 209 -16.36 4.68 -26.66
CA VAL A 209 -16.87 5.11 -25.35
C VAL A 209 -15.92 6.17 -24.80
N THR A 210 -16.44 7.35 -24.46
CA THR A 210 -15.63 8.45 -23.93
C THR A 210 -15.28 8.24 -22.46
N GLU A 211 -14.24 8.92 -21.97
CA GLU A 211 -13.88 8.89 -20.55
C GLU A 211 -15.06 9.35 -19.67
N ASP A 212 -15.79 10.40 -20.05
CA ASP A 212 -16.96 10.86 -19.28
C ASP A 212 -18.05 9.79 -19.18
N GLN A 213 -18.29 9.03 -20.25
CA GLN A 213 -19.25 7.91 -20.23
C GLN A 213 -18.76 6.79 -19.30
N ILE A 214 -17.47 6.44 -19.36
CA ILE A 214 -16.87 5.44 -18.46
C ILE A 214 -16.99 5.92 -17.01
N MET A 215 -16.64 7.17 -16.72
CA MET A 215 -16.68 7.72 -15.36
C MET A 215 -18.11 7.87 -14.83
N ALA A 216 -19.09 8.13 -15.70
CA ALA A 216 -20.50 8.09 -15.35
C ALA A 216 -20.93 6.67 -14.93
N ILE A 217 -20.55 5.63 -15.69
CA ILE A 217 -20.80 4.23 -15.34
C ILE A 217 -20.10 3.86 -14.02
N VAL A 218 -18.83 4.23 -13.86
CA VAL A 218 -18.03 3.95 -12.65
C VAL A 218 -18.66 4.56 -11.40
N ASN A 219 -19.30 5.73 -11.51
CA ASN A 219 -19.91 6.43 -10.38
C ASN A 219 -21.41 6.16 -10.20
N ALA A 220 -22.10 5.59 -11.18
CA ALA A 220 -23.51 5.25 -11.03
C ALA A 220 -23.71 4.15 -9.95
N VAL A 221 -24.76 4.31 -9.14
CA VAL A 221 -25.04 3.43 -8.00
C VAL A 221 -25.41 2.03 -8.47
N GLU A 222 -26.16 1.94 -9.56
CA GLU A 222 -26.64 0.71 -10.20
C GLU A 222 -25.52 -0.20 -10.73
N TYR A 223 -24.32 0.35 -10.98
CA TYR A 223 -23.15 -0.40 -11.45
C TYR A 223 -22.10 -0.65 -10.37
N LYS A 224 -22.37 -0.28 -9.12
CA LYS A 224 -21.48 -0.62 -7.99
C LYS A 224 -21.53 -2.12 -7.70
N ALA A 225 -20.48 -2.65 -7.08
CA ALA A 225 -20.44 -4.05 -6.66
C ALA A 225 -21.58 -4.37 -5.68
N GLU A 226 -22.06 -5.61 -5.65
CA GLU A 226 -23.18 -6.02 -4.78
C GLU A 226 -22.91 -5.74 -3.28
N SER A 227 -21.65 -5.87 -2.86
CA SER A 227 -21.22 -5.57 -1.48
C SER A 227 -21.01 -4.08 -1.19
N TRP A 228 -21.16 -3.22 -2.20
CA TRP A 228 -20.95 -1.79 -2.07
C TRP A 228 -22.03 -1.16 -1.20
N ASN A 229 -21.59 -0.35 -0.24
CA ASN A 229 -22.48 0.45 0.57
C ASN A 229 -21.85 1.83 0.80
N PRO A 230 -22.49 2.91 0.33
CA PRO A 230 -21.90 4.26 0.32
C PRO A 230 -21.58 4.75 1.73
N TRP A 231 -22.27 4.22 2.74
CA TRP A 231 -21.96 4.51 4.13
C TRP A 231 -20.49 4.25 4.44
N TYR A 232 -19.91 3.14 3.97
CA TYR A 232 -18.51 2.78 4.28
C TYR A 232 -17.47 3.49 3.40
N PHE A 233 -17.92 4.24 2.40
CA PHE A 233 -17.07 5.08 1.53
C PHE A 233 -16.98 6.53 2.02
N ARG A 234 -17.82 6.92 3.00
CA ARG A 234 -17.76 8.26 3.61
C ARG A 234 -16.43 8.47 4.35
N ARG A 235 -15.88 9.68 4.26
CA ARG A 235 -14.60 10.04 4.89
C ARG A 235 -14.73 10.23 6.40
N SER A 236 -14.72 9.13 7.15
CA SER A 236 -15.01 9.13 8.59
C SER A 236 -13.77 9.18 9.51
N TYR A 237 -12.56 8.99 8.98
CA TYR A 237 -11.33 8.93 9.77
C TYR A 237 -10.45 10.13 9.48
N GLU A 238 -10.40 11.08 10.41
CA GLU A 238 -9.74 12.39 10.24
C GLU A 238 -10.20 13.16 8.99
N GLY A 239 -11.43 12.89 8.50
CA GLY A 239 -11.96 13.47 7.25
C GLY A 239 -11.28 12.97 5.97
N ILE A 240 -10.43 11.94 6.06
CA ILE A 240 -9.63 11.42 4.93
C ILE A 240 -9.83 9.91 4.75
N GLY A 241 -9.67 9.11 5.80
CA GLY A 241 -9.78 7.65 5.71
C GLY A 241 -11.22 7.15 5.72
N TYR A 242 -11.45 5.99 5.12
CA TYR A 242 -12.74 5.30 5.04
C TYR A 242 -12.56 3.78 4.98
N LEU A 243 -13.61 3.01 5.30
CA LEU A 243 -13.49 1.56 5.50
C LEU A 243 -13.57 0.75 4.21
N GLY A 244 -14.35 1.20 3.23
CA GLY A 244 -14.62 0.48 1.98
C GLY A 244 -15.56 -0.72 2.11
N THR A 245 -15.85 -1.18 3.32
CA THR A 245 -16.77 -2.30 3.60
C THR A 245 -17.33 -2.25 5.03
N GLY A 246 -18.38 -3.04 5.30
CA GLY A 246 -19.04 -3.12 6.60
C GLY A 246 -18.55 -4.20 7.54
N ASP A 247 -17.78 -5.16 7.05
CA ASP A 247 -17.28 -6.34 7.77
C ASP A 247 -15.84 -6.14 8.31
N VAL A 248 -15.55 -4.94 8.83
CA VAL A 248 -14.22 -4.62 9.37
C VAL A 248 -14.11 -4.98 10.86
N ASP A 249 -13.20 -5.89 11.18
CA ASP A 249 -12.73 -6.09 12.55
C ASP A 249 -11.82 -4.94 12.98
N CYS A 250 -12.42 -3.99 13.71
CA CYS A 250 -11.74 -2.82 14.25
C CYS A 250 -10.75 -3.13 15.39
N THR A 251 -10.62 -4.40 15.80
CA THR A 251 -9.62 -4.86 16.76
C THR A 251 -8.43 -5.56 16.10
N SER A 252 -8.51 -5.81 14.79
CA SER A 252 -7.43 -6.45 14.05
C SER A 252 -6.17 -5.58 13.97
N ASP A 253 -4.99 -6.23 13.93
CA ASP A 253 -3.70 -5.54 13.82
C ASP A 253 -3.64 -4.66 12.54
N SER A 254 -4.14 -5.16 11.42
CA SER A 254 -4.21 -4.41 10.16
C SER A 254 -5.01 -3.11 10.28
N TYR A 255 -6.18 -3.15 10.93
CA TYR A 255 -7.01 -1.96 11.15
C TYR A 255 -6.31 -0.97 12.08
N ILE A 256 -5.75 -1.46 13.20
CA ILE A 256 -5.06 -0.61 14.18
C ILE A 256 -3.88 0.12 13.54
N ARG A 257 -3.10 -0.56 12.69
CA ARG A 257 -1.99 0.06 11.94
C ARG A 257 -2.46 1.11 10.95
N TRP A 258 -3.47 0.78 10.14
CA TRP A 258 -4.07 1.72 9.20
C TRP A 258 -4.62 2.97 9.92
N PHE A 259 -5.40 2.76 10.99
CA PHE A 259 -5.96 3.85 11.79
C PHE A 259 -4.84 4.72 12.38
N ASN A 260 -3.82 4.12 12.98
CA ASN A 260 -2.68 4.85 13.53
C ASN A 260 -1.92 5.63 12.45
N MET A 261 -1.77 5.09 11.25
CA MET A 261 -1.16 5.78 10.10
C MET A 261 -1.98 7.02 9.70
N ILE A 262 -3.31 6.90 9.58
CA ILE A 262 -4.21 8.03 9.30
C ILE A 262 -4.11 9.09 10.41
N GLN A 263 -4.14 8.69 11.69
CA GLN A 263 -3.99 9.59 12.83
C GLN A 263 -2.67 10.38 12.79
N ARG A 264 -1.54 9.71 12.52
CA ARG A 264 -0.22 10.38 12.41
C ARG A 264 -0.24 11.46 11.32
N CYS A 265 -0.86 11.18 10.18
CA CYS A 265 -0.85 12.07 9.02
C CYS A 265 -1.85 13.24 9.11
N TYR A 266 -2.98 13.08 9.79
CA TYR A 266 -4.09 14.03 9.67
C TYR A 266 -4.67 14.51 11.00
N ASN A 267 -4.39 13.84 12.12
CA ASN A 267 -4.90 14.27 13.41
C ASN A 267 -4.09 15.46 13.98
N ARG A 268 -4.74 16.62 14.08
CA ARG A 268 -4.12 17.87 14.56
C ARG A 268 -3.57 17.76 15.97
N ASN A 269 -4.23 17.03 16.87
CA ASN A 269 -3.75 16.85 18.25
C ASN A 269 -2.50 15.96 18.29
N VAL A 270 -2.49 14.87 17.51
CA VAL A 270 -1.31 14.01 17.36
C VAL A 270 -0.13 14.81 16.81
N GLN A 271 -0.33 15.60 15.75
CA GLN A 271 0.72 16.43 15.17
C GLN A 271 1.16 17.59 16.07
N ARG A 272 0.29 18.10 16.95
CA ARG A 272 0.68 19.07 17.98
C ARG A 272 1.60 18.45 19.02
N MET A 273 1.25 17.26 19.52
CA MET A 273 2.06 16.53 20.52
C MET A 273 3.34 15.93 19.90
N LYS A 274 3.30 15.58 18.62
CA LYS A 274 4.40 14.94 17.89
C LYS A 274 4.65 15.70 16.57
N PRO A 275 5.29 16.89 16.61
CA PRO A 275 5.46 17.77 15.45
C PRO A 275 6.17 17.14 14.25
N TYR A 276 7.00 16.11 14.46
CA TYR A 276 7.68 15.38 13.40
C TYR A 276 6.73 14.59 12.46
N TYR A 277 5.45 14.44 12.82
CA TYR A 277 4.43 13.92 11.92
C TYR A 277 3.78 15.00 11.02
N LYS A 278 4.07 16.28 11.22
CA LYS A 278 3.56 17.35 10.35
C LYS A 278 4.05 17.15 8.91
N GLY A 279 3.16 17.38 7.96
CA GLY A 279 3.45 17.23 6.53
C GLY A 279 3.57 15.77 6.05
N LYS A 280 3.38 14.78 6.94
CA LYS A 280 3.25 13.38 6.52
C LYS A 280 1.86 13.13 5.95
N THR A 281 1.77 12.37 4.88
CA THR A 281 0.50 12.07 4.17
C THR A 281 0.38 10.58 3.88
N VAL A 282 -0.77 10.17 3.35
CA VAL A 282 -1.06 8.79 2.92
C VAL A 282 -1.51 8.85 1.46
N CYS A 283 -1.04 7.93 0.61
CA CYS A 283 -1.47 7.84 -0.78
C CYS A 283 -3.00 7.63 -0.86
N GLU A 284 -3.62 8.13 -1.93
CA GLU A 284 -5.09 8.14 -2.04
C GLU A 284 -5.69 6.72 -1.98
N GLU A 285 -5.00 5.71 -2.51
CA GLU A 285 -5.49 4.33 -2.46
C GLU A 285 -5.62 3.83 -1.02
N TRP A 286 -4.70 4.19 -0.13
CA TRP A 286 -4.71 3.77 1.27
C TRP A 286 -5.60 4.64 2.16
N HIS A 287 -6.30 5.63 1.59
CA HIS A 287 -7.44 6.25 2.29
C HIS A 287 -8.56 5.22 2.47
N ASN A 288 -8.68 4.25 1.55
CA ASN A 288 -9.50 3.06 1.73
C ASN A 288 -8.77 2.01 2.57
N TYR A 289 -9.32 1.63 3.73
CA TYR A 289 -8.77 0.55 4.54
C TYR A 289 -8.70 -0.79 3.79
N GLN A 290 -9.67 -1.14 2.94
CA GLN A 290 -9.61 -2.40 2.18
C GLN A 290 -8.39 -2.47 1.26
N ASN A 291 -8.02 -1.37 0.62
CA ASN A 291 -6.83 -1.31 -0.23
C ASN A 291 -5.55 -1.47 0.61
N PHE A 292 -5.47 -0.79 1.76
CA PHE A 292 -4.36 -1.02 2.70
C PHE A 292 -4.32 -2.48 3.16
N LYS A 293 -5.47 -3.09 3.43
CA LYS A 293 -5.57 -4.48 3.88
C LYS A 293 -5.07 -5.46 2.81
N ILE A 294 -5.35 -5.23 1.53
CA ILE A 294 -4.79 -6.03 0.43
C ILE A 294 -3.26 -6.02 0.50
N TRP A 295 -2.66 -4.83 0.59
CA TRP A 295 -1.21 -4.71 0.75
C TRP A 295 -0.71 -5.36 2.05
N TYR A 296 -1.40 -5.14 3.17
CA TYR A 296 -1.06 -5.73 4.47
C TYR A 296 -1.02 -7.26 4.40
N ASP A 297 -2.06 -7.90 3.86
CA ASP A 297 -2.17 -9.36 3.81
C ASP A 297 -1.09 -9.99 2.93
N GLU A 298 -0.61 -9.27 1.90
CA GLU A 298 0.50 -9.72 1.05
C GLU A 298 1.88 -9.61 1.72
N HIS A 299 2.08 -8.60 2.59
CA HIS A 299 3.42 -8.24 3.10
C HIS A 299 3.63 -8.59 4.57
N PHE A 300 2.56 -8.76 5.34
CA PHE A 300 2.63 -9.07 6.77
C PHE A 300 2.83 -10.56 7.00
N ILE A 301 3.79 -10.91 7.86
CA ILE A 301 4.01 -12.28 8.31
C ILE A 301 3.32 -12.49 9.67
N PRO A 302 2.31 -13.37 9.78
CA PRO A 302 1.61 -13.63 11.04
C PRO A 302 2.56 -14.00 12.19
N GLY A 303 2.38 -13.36 13.34
CA GLY A 303 3.21 -13.54 14.54
C GLY A 303 4.53 -12.77 14.54
N SER A 304 4.87 -12.05 13.47
CA SER A 304 6.06 -11.20 13.44
C SER A 304 5.86 -9.90 14.26
N LYS A 305 6.94 -9.43 14.91
CA LYS A 305 6.98 -8.16 15.64
C LYS A 305 7.66 -7.10 14.77
N VAL A 306 6.86 -6.44 13.94
CA VAL A 306 7.31 -5.47 12.93
C VAL A 306 6.54 -4.16 13.03
N ASP A 307 7.17 -3.09 12.56
CA ASP A 307 6.62 -1.74 12.41
C ASP A 307 6.38 -1.43 10.92
N LEU A 308 5.37 -0.61 10.64
CA LEU A 308 5.14 -0.05 9.31
C LEU A 308 6.05 1.17 9.13
N ASP A 309 7.11 1.01 8.36
CA ASP A 309 8.02 2.07 8.00
C ASP A 309 7.67 2.66 6.63
N LYS A 310 8.03 3.92 6.39
CA LYS A 310 7.92 4.62 5.08
C LYS A 310 9.25 5.22 4.63
N ASP A 311 10.22 5.31 5.51
CA ASP A 311 11.40 6.16 5.32
C ASP A 311 12.54 5.37 4.66
N LEU A 312 12.64 4.05 4.88
CA LEU A 312 13.71 3.19 4.32
C LEU A 312 13.74 3.22 2.80
N LEU A 313 12.59 3.01 2.14
CA LEU A 313 12.53 2.94 0.67
C LEU A 313 12.55 4.31 0.00
N CYS A 314 12.00 5.34 0.67
CA CYS A 314 12.08 6.71 0.18
C CYS A 314 12.00 7.74 1.30
N LYS A 315 13.17 8.12 1.82
CA LYS A 315 13.31 9.09 2.91
C LYS A 315 12.58 10.43 2.70
N LYS A 316 12.48 10.90 1.45
CA LYS A 316 11.90 12.22 1.12
C LYS A 316 10.43 12.19 0.68
N SER A 317 9.78 11.02 0.64
CA SER A 317 8.39 10.94 0.16
C SER A 317 7.41 11.64 1.10
N ASN A 318 7.68 11.61 2.42
CA ASN A 318 6.74 11.98 3.48
C ASN A 318 5.35 11.33 3.35
N THR A 319 5.22 10.28 2.53
CA THR A 319 3.95 9.69 2.14
C THR A 319 3.99 8.23 2.51
N TYR A 320 2.96 7.73 3.19
CA TYR A 320 2.73 6.30 3.35
C TYR A 320 2.02 5.77 2.10
N GLY A 321 2.46 4.62 1.59
CA GLY A 321 1.91 4.00 0.39
C GLY A 321 2.67 2.73 0.03
N PRO A 322 2.14 1.91 -0.89
CA PRO A 322 2.73 0.61 -1.21
C PRO A 322 4.13 0.73 -1.83
N GLU A 323 4.44 1.84 -2.48
CA GLU A 323 5.75 2.10 -3.09
C GLU A 323 6.77 2.67 -2.08
N THR A 324 6.35 3.10 -0.90
CA THR A 324 7.24 3.72 0.09
C THR A 324 7.33 2.93 1.38
N CYS A 325 6.36 2.06 1.65
CA CYS A 325 6.24 1.37 2.91
C CYS A 325 6.74 -0.07 2.89
N VAL A 326 7.24 -0.52 4.03
CA VAL A 326 7.68 -1.88 4.30
C VAL A 326 7.42 -2.25 5.76
N PHE A 327 7.27 -3.55 6.01
CA PHE A 327 7.34 -4.07 7.38
C PHE A 327 8.77 -4.41 7.76
N ILE A 328 9.28 -3.76 8.80
CA ILE A 328 10.62 -4.00 9.32
C ILE A 328 10.58 -4.14 10.84
N THR A 329 11.58 -4.77 11.44
CA THR A 329 11.61 -4.90 12.90
C THR A 329 11.75 -3.53 13.56
N HIS A 330 11.29 -3.41 14.81
CA HIS A 330 11.44 -2.16 15.58
C HIS A 330 12.90 -1.68 15.65
N PHE A 331 13.83 -2.62 15.72
CA PHE A 331 15.27 -2.36 15.67
C PHE A 331 15.66 -1.66 14.36
N LEU A 332 15.28 -2.23 13.21
CA LEU A 332 15.57 -1.64 11.90
C LEU A 332 14.88 -0.29 11.74
N ASN A 333 13.61 -0.17 12.11
CA ASN A 333 12.88 1.10 12.05
C ASN A 333 13.62 2.20 12.84
N THR A 334 14.11 1.87 14.05
CA THR A 334 14.91 2.81 14.83
C THR A 334 16.21 3.21 14.13
N VAL A 335 16.91 2.29 13.47
CA VAL A 335 18.16 2.62 12.76
C VAL A 335 17.95 3.65 11.65
N PHE A 336 16.82 3.59 10.93
CA PHE A 336 16.53 4.45 9.78
C PHE A 336 15.70 5.70 10.12
N GLU A 337 15.13 5.77 11.33
CA GLU A 337 14.54 7.00 11.85
C GLU A 337 15.62 8.08 12.10
N ASP A 338 15.33 9.33 11.71
CA ASP A 338 16.23 10.49 11.90
C ASP A 338 16.70 10.68 13.35
N ARG A 339 15.96 10.15 14.33
CA ARG A 339 16.24 10.29 15.77
C ARG A 339 16.88 9.06 16.40
N GLY A 340 16.97 7.94 15.70
CA GLY A 340 17.35 6.67 16.31
C GLY A 340 18.85 6.37 16.32
N MET A 341 19.64 7.08 15.50
CA MET A 341 21.11 7.06 15.56
C MET A 341 21.65 8.38 16.13
N LYS A 342 21.97 8.41 17.43
CA LYS A 342 22.64 9.57 18.03
C LYS A 342 24.13 9.53 17.75
N THR A 343 24.68 10.58 17.17
CA THR A 343 26.10 10.68 16.84
C THR A 343 26.85 11.52 17.86
N LYS A 344 28.09 11.15 18.16
CA LYS A 344 28.98 11.95 19.01
C LYS A 344 30.38 11.98 18.41
N ILE A 345 30.89 13.20 18.19
CA ILE A 345 32.30 13.48 17.94
C ILE A 345 32.82 14.21 19.18
N ALA A 346 33.90 13.73 19.78
CA ALA A 346 34.48 14.34 20.98
C ALA A 346 36.00 14.47 20.84
N LYS A 347 36.51 15.67 21.14
CA LYS A 347 37.95 15.93 21.19
C LYS A 347 38.53 15.37 22.48
N THR A 348 39.66 14.68 22.39
CA THR A 348 40.42 14.12 23.50
C THR A 348 41.53 15.07 23.95
N ASP A 349 42.08 14.84 25.15
CA ASP A 349 43.09 15.72 25.75
C ASP A 349 44.41 15.73 24.95
N ASP A 350 44.72 14.65 24.23
CA ASP A 350 45.86 14.53 23.29
C ASP A 350 45.60 15.21 21.93
N GLY A 351 44.48 15.90 21.77
CA GLY A 351 44.14 16.68 20.58
C GLY A 351 43.41 15.91 19.48
N LYS A 352 43.21 14.60 19.63
CA LYS A 352 42.52 13.74 18.66
C LYS A 352 40.99 13.83 18.79
N PHE A 353 40.27 13.18 17.89
CA PHE A 353 38.82 13.18 17.81
C PHE A 353 38.28 11.75 17.80
N THR A 354 37.49 11.40 18.81
CA THR A 354 36.78 10.11 18.89
C THR A 354 35.38 10.21 18.29
N VAL A 355 34.96 9.18 17.56
CA VAL A 355 33.67 9.14 16.87
C VAL A 355 32.88 7.94 17.37
N SER A 356 31.62 8.15 17.74
CA SER A 356 30.73 7.06 18.13
C SER A 356 29.29 7.30 17.71
N VAL A 357 28.56 6.21 17.55
CA VAL A 357 27.11 6.22 17.32
C VAL A 357 26.41 5.41 18.40
N THR A 358 25.29 5.92 18.89
CA THR A 358 24.46 5.23 19.86
C THR A 358 23.14 4.84 19.21
N ILE A 359 22.85 3.53 19.23
CA ILE A 359 21.65 2.93 18.65
C ILE A 359 20.95 2.14 19.76
N LEU A 360 19.71 2.47 20.09
CA LEU A 360 18.96 1.82 21.19
C LEU A 360 19.79 1.67 22.47
N ASN A 361 20.45 2.76 22.88
CA ASN A 361 21.33 2.85 24.07
C ASN A 361 22.61 1.99 24.01
N LYS A 362 22.93 1.36 22.89
CA LYS A 362 24.23 0.71 22.66
C LYS A 362 25.16 1.64 21.92
N LYS A 363 26.31 1.95 22.53
CA LYS A 363 27.38 2.73 21.90
C LYS A 363 28.20 1.82 20.99
N VAL A 364 28.39 2.25 19.75
CA VAL A 364 29.31 1.68 18.78
C VAL A 364 30.42 2.70 18.58
N ASP A 365 31.66 2.28 18.86
CA ASP A 365 32.85 3.07 18.58
C ASP A 365 33.19 2.97 17.10
N LEU A 366 33.38 4.12 16.45
CA LEU A 366 33.73 4.22 15.03
C LEU A 366 35.21 4.61 14.85
N GLY A 367 35.95 4.82 15.94
CA GLY A 367 37.38 5.05 15.93
C GLY A 367 37.80 6.46 16.34
N THR A 368 39.12 6.69 16.24
CA THR A 368 39.80 7.93 16.62
C THR A 368 40.54 8.51 15.43
N PHE A 369 40.45 9.83 15.24
CA PHE A 369 40.97 10.55 14.09
C PHE A 369 41.82 11.75 14.54
N GLU A 370 42.83 12.10 13.75
CA GLU A 370 43.76 13.21 14.07
C GLU A 370 43.15 14.60 13.80
N SER A 371 42.04 14.69 13.05
CA SER A 371 41.39 15.94 12.65
C SER A 371 39.87 15.88 12.75
N GLU A 372 39.22 17.05 12.87
CA GLU A 372 37.76 17.16 12.93
C GLU A 372 37.12 16.74 11.59
N GLU A 373 37.72 17.12 10.47
CA GLU A 373 37.30 16.69 9.13
C GLU A 373 37.41 15.18 8.97
N GLY A 374 38.50 14.58 9.46
CA GLY A 374 38.70 13.13 9.49
C GLY A 374 37.62 12.43 10.31
N ALA A 375 37.26 12.99 11.47
CA ALA A 375 36.20 12.47 12.33
C ALA A 375 34.80 12.57 11.68
N LYS A 376 34.50 13.68 10.99
CA LYS A 376 33.23 13.85 10.24
C LYS A 376 33.11 12.83 9.11
N LYS A 377 34.19 12.60 8.35
CA LYS A 377 34.24 11.57 7.31
C LYS A 377 34.10 10.17 7.91
N GLY A 378 34.86 9.87 8.96
CA GLY A 378 34.80 8.60 9.68
C GLY A 378 33.43 8.28 10.25
N LEU A 379 32.67 9.30 10.68
CA LEU A 379 31.27 9.13 11.09
C LEU A 379 30.38 8.65 9.95
N ILE A 380 30.52 9.24 8.76
CA ILE A 380 29.74 8.87 7.57
C ILE A 380 30.12 7.45 7.14
N ASP A 381 31.41 7.19 6.96
CA ASP A 381 31.93 5.90 6.50
C ASP A 381 31.59 4.77 7.49
N GLY A 382 31.74 5.02 8.80
CA GLY A 382 31.40 4.07 9.85
C GLY A 382 29.89 3.77 9.91
N LYS A 383 29.02 4.76 9.67
CA LYS A 383 27.57 4.53 9.54
C LYS A 383 27.24 3.69 8.30
N ILE A 384 27.86 3.98 7.17
CA ILE A 384 27.69 3.20 5.92
C ILE A 384 28.11 1.75 6.17
N GLN A 385 29.27 1.53 6.78
CA GLN A 385 29.76 0.19 7.09
C GLN A 385 28.79 -0.55 8.03
N TYR A 386 28.35 0.11 9.11
CA TYR A 386 27.40 -0.48 10.05
C TYR A 386 26.09 -0.92 9.37
N ILE A 387 25.52 -0.06 8.52
CA ILE A 387 24.27 -0.36 7.79
C ILE A 387 24.49 -1.51 6.80
N ASN A 388 25.65 -1.53 6.11
CA ASN A 388 26.02 -2.62 5.22
C ASN A 388 26.13 -3.96 5.96
N ASP A 389 26.84 -4.00 7.09
CA ASP A 389 26.98 -5.21 7.90
C ASP A 389 25.62 -5.69 8.42
N LEU A 390 24.75 -4.76 8.80
CA LEU A 390 23.40 -5.05 9.22
C LEU A 390 22.55 -5.61 8.07
N ALA A 391 22.68 -5.05 6.86
CA ALA A 391 22.00 -5.54 5.67
C ALA A 391 22.42 -6.99 5.35
N GLU A 392 23.72 -7.30 5.37
CA GLU A 392 24.20 -8.68 5.15
C GLU A 392 23.67 -9.66 6.20
N LYS A 393 23.57 -9.26 7.48
CA LYS A 393 22.98 -10.09 8.55
C LYS A 393 21.47 -10.33 8.36
N CYS A 394 20.78 -9.40 7.70
CA CYS A 394 19.36 -9.45 7.40
C CYS A 394 19.03 -10.16 6.07
N LYS A 395 20.02 -10.42 5.22
CA LYS A 395 19.83 -11.07 3.91
C LYS A 395 19.04 -12.38 4.05
N GLY A 396 17.98 -12.53 3.24
CA GLY A 396 17.04 -13.64 3.30
C GLY A 396 16.09 -13.65 4.52
N LYS A 397 16.25 -12.75 5.50
CA LYS A 397 15.34 -12.63 6.67
C LYS A 397 14.34 -11.49 6.52
N VAL A 398 14.61 -10.57 5.61
CA VAL A 398 13.74 -9.44 5.25
C VAL A 398 13.43 -9.52 3.75
N PRO A 399 12.36 -8.87 3.26
CA PRO A 399 12.13 -8.71 1.84
C PRO A 399 13.35 -8.13 1.13
N ASP A 400 13.58 -8.50 -0.12
CA ASP A 400 14.76 -8.05 -0.87
C ASP A 400 14.74 -6.52 -1.07
N CYS A 401 13.56 -5.92 -1.21
CA CYS A 401 13.43 -4.45 -1.26
C CYS A 401 13.91 -3.76 0.03
N VAL A 402 13.79 -4.41 1.20
CA VAL A 402 14.35 -3.92 2.47
C VAL A 402 15.86 -4.03 2.45
N TYR A 403 16.42 -5.19 2.07
CA TYR A 403 17.87 -5.38 1.93
C TYR A 403 18.48 -4.33 1.00
N ASP A 404 17.89 -4.14 -0.18
CA ASP A 404 18.36 -3.15 -1.17
C ASP A 404 18.19 -1.72 -0.66
N GLY A 405 17.11 -1.43 0.05
CA GLY A 405 16.89 -0.13 0.69
C GLY A 405 18.01 0.20 1.69
N MET A 406 18.46 -0.80 2.46
CA MET A 406 19.57 -0.64 3.41
C MET A 406 20.90 -0.44 2.68
N LYS A 407 21.21 -1.25 1.65
CA LYS A 407 22.46 -1.15 0.87
C LYS A 407 22.59 0.18 0.13
N ASN A 408 21.47 0.73 -0.32
CA ASN A 408 21.43 2.00 -1.05
C ASN A 408 21.15 3.21 -0.13
N TRP A 409 21.20 3.02 1.18
CA TRP A 409 20.88 4.10 2.12
C TRP A 409 21.92 5.22 2.05
N ASN A 410 21.51 6.39 1.56
CA ASN A 410 22.39 7.55 1.45
C ASN A 410 22.54 8.26 2.81
N VAL A 411 23.62 7.95 3.52
CA VAL A 411 23.95 8.52 4.84
C VAL A 411 24.23 10.03 4.78
N ALA A 412 24.79 10.54 3.67
CA ALA A 412 25.13 11.95 3.51
C ALA A 412 23.89 12.83 3.29
N ALA A 413 22.83 12.29 2.67
CA ALA A 413 21.54 12.96 2.56
C ALA A 413 20.67 12.80 3.84
N ALA A 414 21.16 12.04 4.82
CA ALA A 414 20.44 11.67 6.04
C ALA A 414 20.98 12.34 7.31
N SER A 415 22.08 13.08 7.21
CA SER A 415 22.73 13.89 8.25
C SER A 415 22.48 15.35 7.95
#